data_AF-A0A965NKS5-F1
#
_entry.id   AF-A0A965NKS5-F1
#
_cell.length_a   1.000
_cell.length_b   1.000
_cell.length_c   1.000
_cell.angle_alpha   90.00
_cell.angle_beta   90.00
_cell.angle_gamma   90.00
#
_symmetry.space_group_name_H-M   'P 1'
#
loop_
_entity.id
_entity.type
_entity.pdbx_description
1 polymer ?
#
loop_
_entity_poly.entity_id
_entity_poly.type
_entity_poly.pdbx_seq_one_letter_code
_entity_poly.pdbx_strand_id
1 'polypeptide(L)'
;MSDSSPKVPEIIKAPSSPLWFDIGLWAGFAIFIGLSVSFGFVLRDHLRVDEVVEVFRKCRKPLIQYRLEKEAWPASFDLKNPPAEVQAYNFSAAIRRPMENCAVLGTWRFVADSSAGKDKAVVVFEAADSGISTRRILQLVDERLDDGVPDRGKFIINGNCGTFTVKGE
;
A
#
# COMPACT_ATOMS: atom_id res chain seq x y z
N MET A 1 -16.05 -31.60 69.54
CA MET A 1 -16.87 -30.45 69.10
C MET A 1 -16.63 -30.31 67.62
N SER A 2 -17.56 -30.79 66.80
CA SER A 2 -17.48 -30.70 65.35
C SER A 2 -18.28 -29.48 64.91
N ASP A 3 -17.59 -28.42 64.49
CA ASP A 3 -18.21 -27.25 63.86
C ASP A 3 -18.69 -27.63 62.46
N SER A 4 -19.97 -28.01 62.35
CA SER A 4 -20.66 -28.13 61.07
C SER A 4 -21.24 -26.77 60.69
N SER A 5 -20.40 -25.87 60.19
CA SER A 5 -20.86 -24.65 59.52
C SER A 5 -21.71 -25.03 58.29
N PRO A 6 -22.97 -24.58 58.18
CA PRO A 6 -23.83 -24.96 57.07
C PRO A 6 -23.29 -24.39 55.77
N LYS A 7 -22.89 -25.26 54.85
CA LYS A 7 -22.45 -24.89 53.50
C LYS A 7 -23.70 -24.48 52.71
N VAL A 8 -24.00 -23.18 52.71
CA VAL A 8 -25.13 -22.63 51.94
C VAL A 8 -24.90 -22.93 50.45
N PRO A 9 -25.84 -23.61 49.76
CA PRO A 9 -25.70 -23.94 48.35
C PRO A 9 -25.60 -22.66 47.53
N GLU A 10 -24.64 -22.63 46.60
CA GLU A 10 -24.23 -21.44 45.85
C GLU A 10 -25.37 -20.81 45.02
N ILE A 11 -26.42 -21.60 44.75
CA ILE A 11 -27.66 -21.21 44.06
C ILE A 11 -28.44 -20.12 44.81
N ILE A 12 -28.23 -19.95 46.13
CA ILE A 12 -28.94 -18.95 46.95
C ILE A 12 -28.16 -17.62 47.01
N LYS A 13 -26.93 -17.55 46.47
CA LYS A 13 -26.18 -16.29 46.43
C LYS A 13 -26.74 -15.40 45.32
N ALA A 14 -27.18 -14.19 45.69
CA ALA A 14 -27.54 -13.18 44.72
C ALA A 14 -26.36 -12.94 43.76
N PRO A 15 -26.61 -12.76 42.44
CA PRO A 15 -25.57 -12.47 41.48
C PRO A 15 -24.69 -11.30 41.96
N SER A 16 -23.37 -11.51 42.01
CA SER A 16 -22.41 -10.49 42.48
C SER A 16 -22.34 -9.27 41.56
N SER A 17 -22.80 -9.40 40.32
CA SER A 17 -22.91 -8.36 39.30
C SER A 17 -24.27 -8.45 38.62
N PRO A 18 -24.87 -7.32 38.21
CA PRO A 18 -26.07 -7.35 37.39
C PRO A 18 -25.73 -7.84 35.97
N LEU A 19 -26.56 -8.72 35.40
CA LEU A 19 -26.30 -9.40 34.12
C LEU A 19 -25.94 -8.45 32.95
N TRP A 20 -26.51 -7.25 32.92
CA TRP A 20 -26.20 -6.25 31.89
C TRP A 20 -24.74 -5.79 31.93
N PHE A 21 -24.10 -5.83 33.10
CA PHE A 21 -22.69 -5.44 33.28
C PHE A 21 -21.76 -6.47 32.62
N ASP A 22 -22.00 -7.76 32.87
CA ASP A 22 -21.20 -8.83 32.26
C ASP A 22 -21.41 -8.87 30.75
N ILE A 23 -22.66 -8.70 30.27
CA ILE A 23 -22.95 -8.58 28.84
C ILE A 23 -22.24 -7.36 28.23
N GLY A 24 -22.29 -6.21 28.89
CA GLY A 24 -21.62 -4.99 28.45
C GLY A 24 -20.10 -5.15 28.38
N LEU A 25 -19.50 -5.82 29.37
CA LEU A 25 -18.08 -6.12 29.41
C LEU A 25 -17.65 -7.01 28.25
N TRP A 26 -18.36 -8.12 28.02
CA TRP A 26 -18.09 -9.03 26.90
C TRP A 26 -18.33 -8.40 25.53
N ALA A 27 -19.40 -7.60 25.39
CA ALA A 27 -19.68 -6.84 24.17
C ALA A 27 -18.57 -5.81 23.90
N GLY A 28 -18.13 -5.07 24.93
CA GLY A 28 -17.03 -4.13 24.82
C GLY A 28 -15.72 -4.81 24.40
N PHE A 29 -15.42 -5.98 24.97
CA PHE A 29 -14.25 -6.76 24.58
C PHE A 29 -14.32 -7.26 23.13
N ALA A 30 -15.49 -7.75 22.70
CA ALA A 30 -15.70 -8.18 21.32
C ALA A 30 -15.54 -7.02 20.32
N ILE A 31 -16.07 -5.84 20.64
CA ILE A 31 -15.88 -4.62 19.84
C ILE A 31 -14.40 -4.24 19.79
N PHE A 32 -13.71 -4.23 20.93
CA PHE A 32 -12.29 -3.90 20.99
C PHE A 32 -11.43 -4.86 20.13
N ILE A 33 -11.71 -6.16 20.17
CA ILE A 33 -11.04 -7.13 19.30
C ILE A 33 -11.35 -6.83 17.83
N GLY A 34 -12.62 -6.63 17.47
CA GLY A 34 -13.04 -6.33 16.10
C GLY A 34 -12.36 -5.07 15.54
N LEU A 35 -12.27 -4.01 16.35
CA LEU A 35 -11.56 -2.79 16.00
C LEU A 35 -10.05 -3.02 15.87
N SER A 36 -9.44 -3.77 16.80
CA SER A 36 -8.00 -4.06 16.76
C SER A 36 -7.60 -4.84 15.51
N VAL A 37 -8.40 -5.84 15.15
CA VAL A 37 -8.20 -6.62 13.91
C VAL A 37 -8.36 -5.72 12.67
N SER A 38 -9.43 -4.92 12.63
CA SER A 38 -9.68 -3.99 11.52
C SER A 38 -8.55 -2.97 11.37
N PHE A 39 -8.06 -2.43 12.49
CA PHE A 39 -6.93 -1.51 12.52
C PHE A 39 -5.66 -2.17 12.00
N GLY A 40 -5.40 -3.43 12.36
CA GLY A 40 -4.28 -4.21 11.83
C GLY A 40 -4.31 -4.34 10.31
N PHE A 41 -5.49 -4.58 9.72
CA PHE A 41 -5.65 -4.61 8.26
C PHE A 41 -5.37 -3.24 7.61
N VAL A 42 -5.90 -2.16 8.19
CA VAL A 42 -5.68 -0.80 7.67
C VAL A 42 -4.20 -0.41 7.75
N LEU A 43 -3.54 -0.70 8.87
CA LEU A 43 -2.11 -0.43 9.05
C LEU A 43 -1.27 -1.21 8.04
N ARG A 44 -1.59 -2.49 7.84
CA ARG A 44 -0.93 -3.34 6.82
C ARG A 44 -1.10 -2.77 5.41
N ASP A 45 -2.30 -2.32 5.05
CA ASP A 45 -2.54 -1.72 3.74
C ASP A 45 -1.75 -0.41 3.58
N HIS A 46 -1.65 0.43 4.62
CA HIS A 46 -0.84 1.64 4.58
C HIS A 46 0.66 1.35 4.43
N LEU A 47 1.20 0.36 5.13
CA LEU A 47 2.62 -0.02 5.00
C LEU A 47 2.94 -0.50 3.58
N ARG A 48 2.03 -1.27 2.97
CA ARG A 48 2.16 -1.71 1.57
C ARG A 48 2.13 -0.57 0.57
N VAL A 49 1.33 0.47 0.85
CA VAL A 49 1.26 1.68 0.02
C VAL A 49 2.59 2.42 0.02
N ASP A 50 3.22 2.59 1.19
CA ASP A 50 4.48 3.32 1.31
C ASP A 50 5.60 2.70 0.46
N GLU A 51 5.64 1.36 0.37
CA GLU A 51 6.61 0.64 -0.46
C GLU A 51 6.41 0.91 -1.97
N VAL A 52 5.16 0.85 -2.45
CA VAL A 52 4.83 1.14 -3.86
C VAL A 52 5.15 2.60 -4.20
N VAL A 53 4.79 3.52 -3.30
CA VAL A 53 5.10 4.96 -3.42
C VAL A 53 6.60 5.20 -3.49
N GLU A 54 7.40 4.47 -2.69
CA GLU A 54 8.85 4.60 -2.70
C GLU A 54 9.45 4.21 -4.06
N VAL A 55 9.00 3.11 -4.67
CA VAL A 55 9.46 2.70 -6.01
C VAL A 55 9.23 3.81 -7.04
N PHE A 56 8.00 4.36 -7.09
CA PHE A 56 7.65 5.46 -8.00
C PHE A 56 8.51 6.72 -7.78
N ARG A 57 8.82 7.05 -6.53
CA ARG A 57 9.66 8.22 -6.20
C ARG A 57 11.13 7.97 -6.56
N LYS A 58 11.66 6.80 -6.26
CA LYS A 58 13.09 6.48 -6.43
C LYS A 58 13.48 6.30 -7.89
N CYS A 59 12.60 5.76 -8.73
CA CYS A 59 12.87 5.60 -10.16
C CYS A 59 12.88 6.95 -10.91
N ARG A 60 12.16 7.97 -10.40
CA ARG A 60 12.02 9.28 -11.06
C ARG A 60 13.34 10.04 -11.19
N LYS A 61 14.16 10.08 -10.14
CA LYS A 61 15.42 10.84 -10.14
C LYS A 61 16.40 10.42 -11.27
N PRO A 62 16.77 9.13 -11.41
CA PRO A 62 17.68 8.70 -12.48
C PRO A 62 17.07 8.86 -13.89
N LEU A 63 15.74 8.69 -14.05
CA LEU A 63 15.07 8.92 -15.33
C LEU A 63 15.09 10.39 -15.75
N ILE A 64 14.85 11.31 -14.81
CA ILE A 64 14.95 12.75 -15.06
C ILE A 64 16.40 13.12 -15.39
N GLN A 65 17.37 12.56 -14.66
CA GLN A 65 18.78 12.83 -14.95
C GLN A 65 19.17 12.37 -16.36
N TYR A 66 18.76 11.17 -16.77
CA TYR A 66 18.95 10.70 -18.14
C TYR A 66 18.35 11.68 -19.16
N ARG A 67 17.11 12.13 -18.93
CA ARG A 67 16.43 13.08 -19.82
C ARG A 67 17.17 14.42 -19.91
N LEU A 68 17.66 14.93 -18.79
CA LEU A 68 18.40 16.20 -18.75
C LEU A 68 19.72 16.11 -19.52
N GLU A 69 20.38 14.95 -19.51
CA GLU A 69 21.69 14.77 -20.18
C GLU A 69 21.58 14.35 -21.65
N LYS A 70 20.51 13.64 -22.03
CA LYS A 70 20.31 13.11 -23.40
C LYS A 70 19.24 13.84 -24.19
N GLU A 71 18.54 14.78 -23.57
CA GLU A 71 17.39 15.52 -24.13
C GLU A 71 16.25 14.63 -24.64
N ALA A 72 16.29 13.33 -24.33
CA ALA A 72 15.33 12.31 -24.74
C ALA A 72 15.04 11.35 -23.60
N TRP A 73 13.86 10.74 -23.61
CA TRP A 73 13.56 9.64 -22.71
C TRP A 73 14.27 8.36 -23.15
N PRO A 74 14.66 7.46 -22.22
CA PRO A 74 15.16 6.16 -22.60
C PRO A 74 14.06 5.34 -23.28
N ALA A 75 14.40 4.29 -24.03
CA ALA A 75 13.40 3.40 -24.60
C ALA A 75 12.53 2.75 -23.50
N SER A 76 11.32 2.31 -23.80
CA SER A 76 10.48 1.60 -22.82
C SER A 76 11.17 0.31 -22.34
N PHE A 77 11.19 0.07 -21.02
CA PHE A 77 11.89 -1.08 -20.43
C PHE A 77 11.21 -1.60 -19.16
N ASP A 78 11.49 -2.85 -18.79
CA ASP A 78 11.10 -3.43 -17.50
C ASP A 78 12.08 -2.97 -16.41
N LEU A 79 11.56 -2.43 -15.30
CA LEU A 79 12.38 -1.94 -14.19
C LEU A 79 13.29 -3.02 -13.60
N LYS A 80 12.95 -4.30 -13.72
CA LYS A 80 13.82 -5.42 -13.31
C LYS A 80 15.06 -5.58 -14.19
N ASN A 81 14.96 -5.19 -15.47
CA ASN A 81 16.00 -5.32 -16.48
C ASN A 81 16.27 -3.97 -17.15
N PRO A 82 16.82 -2.98 -16.42
CA PRO A 82 17.06 -1.66 -16.97
C PRO A 82 18.20 -1.69 -18.00
N PRO A 83 18.12 -0.90 -19.09
CA PRO A 83 19.17 -0.82 -20.10
C PRO A 83 20.46 -0.21 -19.53
N ALA A 84 21.61 -0.58 -20.09
CA ALA A 84 22.93 -0.14 -19.61
C ALA A 84 23.07 1.39 -19.53
N GLU A 85 22.43 2.09 -20.46
CA GLU A 85 22.43 3.56 -20.54
C GLU A 85 21.77 4.21 -19.31
N VAL A 86 20.70 3.60 -18.78
CA VAL A 86 20.01 4.07 -17.57
C VAL A 86 20.73 3.57 -16.31
N GLN A 87 21.38 2.40 -16.38
CA GLN A 87 22.19 1.88 -15.28
C GLN A 87 23.38 2.78 -14.92
N ALA A 88 23.93 3.52 -15.89
CA ALA A 88 24.99 4.51 -15.66
C ALA A 88 24.59 5.58 -14.61
N TYR A 89 23.29 5.82 -14.43
CA TYR A 89 22.73 6.76 -13.45
C TYR A 89 22.39 6.10 -12.10
N ASN A 90 22.99 4.95 -11.80
CA ASN A 90 22.73 4.16 -10.60
C ASN A 90 21.25 3.74 -10.44
N PHE A 91 20.52 3.59 -11.54
CA PHE A 91 19.10 3.26 -11.53
C PHE A 91 18.83 2.00 -10.71
N SER A 92 19.50 0.89 -11.04
CA SER A 92 19.35 -0.40 -10.35
C SER A 92 19.60 -0.29 -8.84
N ALA A 93 20.58 0.52 -8.41
CA ALA A 93 20.86 0.71 -6.99
C ALA A 93 19.76 1.50 -6.29
N ALA A 94 19.15 2.46 -6.97
CA ALA A 94 18.06 3.28 -6.42
C ALA A 94 16.76 2.49 -6.24
N ILE A 95 16.46 1.54 -7.13
CA ILE A 95 15.18 0.82 -7.15
C ILE A 95 15.24 -0.60 -6.55
N ARG A 96 16.42 -1.22 -6.42
CA ARG A 96 16.54 -2.62 -5.96
C ARG A 96 15.89 -2.85 -4.61
N ARG A 97 16.29 -2.09 -3.58
CA ARG A 97 15.76 -2.24 -2.23
C ARG A 97 14.25 -1.91 -2.15
N PRO A 98 13.77 -0.79 -2.73
CA PRO A 98 12.32 -0.53 -2.79
C PRO A 98 11.53 -1.66 -3.48
N MET A 99 12.04 -2.22 -4.57
CA MET A 99 11.35 -3.31 -5.29
C MET A 99 11.39 -4.64 -4.55
N GLU A 100 12.50 -4.95 -3.85
CA GLU A 100 12.61 -6.14 -2.99
C GLU A 100 11.69 -6.05 -1.78
N ASN A 101 11.53 -4.85 -1.21
CA ASN A 101 10.65 -4.61 -0.08
C ASN A 101 9.17 -4.54 -0.47
N CYS A 102 8.86 -4.23 -1.73
CA CYS A 102 7.48 -4.09 -2.21
C CYS A 102 6.70 -5.40 -2.08
N ALA A 103 5.85 -5.48 -1.06
CA ALA A 103 5.02 -6.65 -0.77
C ALA A 103 3.85 -6.82 -1.76
N VAL A 104 3.59 -5.82 -2.60
CA VAL A 104 2.56 -5.87 -3.64
C VAL A 104 3.14 -6.52 -4.89
N LEU A 105 2.68 -7.72 -5.20
CA LEU A 105 3.12 -8.47 -6.38
C LEU A 105 2.62 -7.79 -7.67
N GLY A 106 3.51 -7.61 -8.61
CA GLY A 106 3.19 -7.02 -9.91
C GLY A 106 4.41 -6.86 -10.81
N THR A 107 4.18 -6.23 -11.95
CA THR A 107 5.24 -5.87 -12.90
C THR A 107 5.39 -4.37 -12.98
N TRP A 108 6.62 -3.93 -13.22
CA TRP A 108 6.99 -2.53 -13.23
C TRP A 108 7.63 -2.19 -14.56
N ARG A 109 7.10 -1.20 -15.27
CA ARG A 109 7.62 -0.80 -16.58
C ARG A 109 7.76 0.70 -16.70
N PHE A 110 8.79 1.13 -17.40
CA PHE A 110 8.91 2.49 -17.88
C PHE A 110 8.42 2.54 -19.33
N VAL A 111 7.61 3.54 -19.65
CA VAL A 111 7.06 3.77 -20.99
C VAL A 111 7.40 5.20 -21.42
N ALA A 112 8.22 5.34 -22.46
CA ALA A 112 8.74 6.62 -22.93
C ALA A 112 7.65 7.47 -23.61
N ASP A 113 6.84 6.83 -24.44
CA ASP A 113 5.72 7.43 -25.18
C ASP A 113 4.40 6.88 -24.66
N SER A 114 3.85 7.53 -23.64
CA SER A 114 2.52 7.20 -23.15
C SER A 114 1.44 7.70 -24.10
N SER A 115 0.33 6.96 -24.21
CA SER A 115 -0.90 7.43 -24.85
C SER A 115 -1.49 8.69 -24.19
N ALA A 116 -0.96 9.10 -23.03
CA ALA A 116 -1.31 10.34 -22.32
C ALA A 116 -0.75 11.63 -22.98
N GLY A 117 0.06 11.52 -24.04
CA GLY A 117 0.55 12.63 -24.88
C GLY A 117 2.03 12.50 -25.24
N LYS A 118 2.43 13.12 -26.37
CA LYS A 118 3.86 13.21 -26.78
C LYS A 118 4.72 13.77 -25.65
N ASP A 119 5.91 13.21 -25.46
CA ASP A 119 6.91 13.56 -24.43
C ASP A 119 6.51 13.29 -22.97
N LYS A 120 5.40 12.59 -22.74
CA LYS A 120 5.01 12.14 -21.40
C LYS A 120 5.47 10.71 -21.17
N ALA A 121 6.65 10.58 -20.58
CA ALA A 121 7.07 9.30 -20.04
C ALA A 121 6.31 8.97 -18.75
N VAL A 122 5.97 7.70 -18.59
CA VAL A 122 5.24 7.20 -17.43
C VAL A 122 5.93 5.96 -16.86
N VAL A 123 5.80 5.77 -15.56
CA VAL A 123 6.10 4.50 -14.89
C VAL A 123 4.78 3.81 -14.64
N VAL A 124 4.67 2.56 -15.04
CA VAL A 124 3.47 1.73 -14.92
C VAL A 124 3.76 0.62 -13.93
N PHE A 125 2.91 0.54 -12.92
CA PHE A 125 2.82 -0.64 -12.07
C PHE A 125 1.55 -1.41 -12.44
N GLU A 126 1.71 -2.67 -12.84
CA GLU A 126 0.61 -3.58 -13.12
C GLU A 126 0.57 -4.64 -12.01
N ALA A 127 -0.43 -4.58 -11.15
CA ALA A 127 -0.58 -5.53 -10.06
C ALA A 127 -0.97 -6.92 -10.58
N ALA A 128 -0.43 -7.98 -9.97
CA ALA A 128 -0.69 -9.36 -10.38
C ALA A 128 -2.14 -9.82 -10.13
N ASP A 129 -2.84 -9.15 -9.21
CA ASP A 129 -4.24 -9.42 -8.88
C ASP A 129 -5.09 -8.16 -9.07
N SER A 130 -6.28 -8.33 -9.66
CA SER A 130 -7.27 -7.28 -9.92
C SER A 130 -8.32 -7.13 -8.81
N GLY A 131 -8.10 -7.72 -7.63
CA GLY A 131 -9.02 -7.67 -6.49
C GLY A 131 -9.29 -6.26 -5.93
N ILE A 132 -10.34 -6.14 -5.11
CA ILE A 132 -10.78 -4.89 -4.45
C ILE A 132 -9.65 -4.30 -3.58
N SER A 133 -8.85 -5.14 -2.92
CA SER A 133 -7.71 -4.71 -2.10
C SER A 133 -6.64 -4.00 -2.95
N THR A 134 -6.31 -4.52 -4.14
CA THR A 134 -5.38 -3.88 -5.08
C THR A 134 -5.86 -2.49 -5.48
N ARG A 135 -7.15 -2.36 -5.84
CA ARG A 135 -7.72 -1.07 -6.24
C ARG A 135 -7.64 -0.05 -5.10
N ARG A 136 -7.90 -0.48 -3.87
CA ARG A 136 -7.77 0.37 -2.68
C ARG A 136 -6.32 0.80 -2.44
N ILE A 137 -5.35 -0.11 -2.59
CA ILE A 137 -3.93 0.22 -2.48
C ILE A 137 -3.54 1.26 -3.54
N LEU A 138 -3.94 1.08 -4.80
CA LEU A 138 -3.63 2.05 -5.86
C LEU A 138 -4.24 3.43 -5.59
N GLN A 139 -5.45 3.50 -5.05
CA GLN A 139 -6.09 4.77 -4.65
C GLN A 139 -5.33 5.46 -3.51
N LEU A 140 -4.86 4.70 -2.52
CA LEU A 140 -4.03 5.26 -1.44
C LEU A 140 -2.65 5.69 -1.95
N VAL A 141 -2.09 4.99 -2.95
CA VAL A 141 -0.84 5.39 -3.63
C VAL A 141 -1.04 6.73 -4.34
N ASP A 142 -2.16 6.90 -5.04
CA ASP A 142 -2.56 8.15 -5.70
C ASP A 142 -2.66 9.32 -4.69
N GLU A 143 -3.37 9.11 -3.57
CA GLU A 143 -3.49 10.11 -2.50
C GLU A 143 -2.12 10.55 -1.94
N ARG A 144 -1.10 9.69 -1.99
CA ARG A 144 0.26 9.96 -1.52
C ARG A 144 1.20 10.53 -2.58
N LEU A 145 0.90 10.35 -3.87
CA LEU A 145 1.75 10.77 -4.98
C LEU A 145 1.22 11.99 -5.73
N ASP A 146 -0.10 12.19 -5.74
CA ASP A 146 -0.75 13.25 -6.53
C ASP A 146 -1.96 13.89 -5.82
N ASP A 147 -3.20 13.60 -6.23
CA ASP A 147 -4.42 14.26 -5.71
C ASP A 147 -5.47 13.27 -5.15
N GLY A 148 -5.23 11.95 -5.28
CA GLY A 148 -6.15 10.91 -4.82
C GLY A 148 -7.39 10.75 -5.70
N VAL A 149 -7.41 11.37 -6.89
CA VAL A 149 -8.49 11.24 -7.85
C VAL A 149 -8.07 10.32 -9.00
N PRO A 150 -8.65 9.10 -9.09
CA PRO A 150 -8.08 7.99 -9.85
C PRO A 150 -8.07 8.17 -11.37
N ASP A 151 -8.83 9.11 -11.92
CA ASP A 151 -9.04 9.32 -13.35
C ASP A 151 -8.33 10.56 -13.91
N ARG A 152 -7.63 11.33 -13.08
CA ARG A 152 -6.97 12.59 -13.48
C ARG A 152 -5.64 12.78 -12.79
N GLY A 153 -4.92 13.84 -13.19
CA GLY A 153 -3.66 14.20 -12.57
C GLY A 153 -2.44 13.48 -13.13
N LYS A 154 -1.40 13.35 -12.31
CA LYS A 154 -0.12 12.70 -12.61
C LYS A 154 -0.17 11.20 -12.37
N PHE A 155 -1.04 10.72 -11.48
CA PHE A 155 -1.23 9.31 -11.20
C PHE A 155 -2.62 8.87 -11.64
N ILE A 156 -2.69 7.96 -12.62
CA ILE A 156 -3.96 7.49 -13.20
C ILE A 156 -4.08 6.00 -12.95
N ILE A 157 -5.26 5.57 -12.50
CA ILE A 157 -5.58 4.17 -12.24
C ILE A 157 -6.47 3.64 -13.36
N ASN A 158 -6.00 2.60 -14.07
CA ASN A 158 -6.78 1.91 -15.09
C ASN A 158 -6.82 0.41 -14.79
N GLY A 159 -7.97 -0.09 -14.33
CA GLY A 159 -8.11 -1.48 -13.88
C GLY A 159 -7.20 -1.78 -12.68
N ASN A 160 -6.25 -2.70 -12.88
CA ASN A 160 -5.21 -3.10 -11.92
C ASN A 160 -3.87 -2.39 -12.15
N CYS A 161 -3.83 -1.38 -13.03
CA CYS A 161 -2.62 -0.64 -13.37
C CYS A 161 -2.63 0.76 -12.74
N GLY A 162 -1.55 1.12 -12.05
CA GLY A 162 -1.24 2.48 -11.64
C GLY A 162 -0.20 3.09 -12.57
N THR A 163 -0.52 4.22 -13.20
CA THR A 163 0.35 4.91 -14.15
C THR A 163 0.78 6.25 -13.57
N PHE A 164 2.07 6.44 -13.34
CA PHE A 164 2.62 7.68 -12.80
C PHE A 164 3.43 8.44 -13.84
N THR A 165 3.08 9.70 -14.08
CA THR A 165 3.76 10.56 -15.05
C THR A 165 5.08 11.08 -14.51
N VAL A 166 6.17 10.76 -15.22
CA VAL A 166 7.52 11.24 -14.92
C VAL A 166 7.69 12.64 -15.52
N LYS A 167 7.14 13.66 -14.86
CA LYS A 167 7.39 15.04 -15.30
C LYS A 167 8.84 15.44 -14.96
N GLY A 168 9.61 15.79 -15.99
CA GLY A 168 10.78 16.66 -15.85
C GLY A 168 10.26 18.08 -15.67
N GLU A 169 10.68 18.74 -14.59
CA GLU A 169 10.34 20.15 -14.36
C GLU A 169 10.94 21.04 -15.44
#